data_AF-A0A371E2W7-F1
#
_entry.id   AF-A0A371E2W7-F1
#
_cell.length_a   1.000
_cell.length_b   1.000
_cell.length_c   1.000
_cell.angle_alpha   90.00
_cell.angle_beta   90.00
_cell.angle_gamma   90.00
#
_symmetry.space_group_name_H-M   'P 1'
#
loop_
_entity.id
_entity.type
_entity.pdbx_description
1 polymer ?
#
loop_
_entity_poly.entity_id
_entity_poly.type
_entity_poly.pdbx_seq_one_letter_code
_entity_poly.pdbx_strand_id
1 'polypeptide(L)' 'MPGRTWKIISSRSLGGLSTEKPLTNLKKFLHFANTVKINNVIMNTICLRLFPFLLANRALEWLIVLSNGVITT' A
#
# COMPACT_ATOMS: atom_id res chain seq x y z
N MET A 1 -22.51 14.70 17.01
CA MET A 1 -22.03 13.31 17.18
C MET A 1 -21.20 12.90 15.94
N PRO A 2 -19.89 13.18 15.86
CA PRO A 2 -19.09 12.81 14.68
C PRO A 2 -18.42 11.46 14.92
N GLY A 3 -18.91 10.39 14.27
CA GLY A 3 -18.44 9.03 14.58
C GLY A 3 -18.50 8.00 13.45
N ARG A 4 -18.61 8.39 12.17
CA ARG A 4 -18.80 7.40 11.09
C ARG A 4 -18.10 7.68 9.75
N THR A 5 -16.93 8.32 9.73
CA THR A 5 -16.21 8.57 8.46
C THR A 5 -14.83 7.91 8.35
N TRP A 6 -14.15 7.61 9.47
CA TRP A 6 -12.77 7.08 9.41
C TRP A 6 -12.67 5.56 9.24
N LYS A 7 -13.75 4.80 9.45
CA LYS A 7 -13.72 3.33 9.40
C LYS A 7 -13.57 2.74 7.99
N ILE A 8 -13.83 3.53 6.94
CA ILE A 8 -13.82 3.03 5.56
C ILE A 8 -12.38 2.90 5.03
N ILE A 9 -11.43 3.70 5.55
CA ILE A 9 -10.04 3.72 5.06
C ILE A 9 -9.15 2.71 5.83
N SER A 10 -9.53 2.32 7.05
CA SER A 10 -8.71 1.43 7.91
C SER A 10 -8.76 -0.06 7.55
N SER A 11 -9.59 -0.50 6.60
CA SER A 11 -9.75 -1.94 6.31
C SER A 11 -8.81 -2.48 5.23
N ARG A 12 -8.04 -1.61 4.57
CA ARG A 12 -7.26 -1.98 3.37
C ARG A 12 -5.78 -1.61 3.42
N SER A 13 -5.34 -0.92 4.46
CA SER A 13 -3.95 -0.50 4.60
C SER A 13 -3.13 -1.52 5.39
N LEU A 14 -1.89 -1.74 4.95
CA LEU A 14 -0.84 -2.48 5.66
C LEU A 14 -0.25 -1.57 6.72
N GLY A 15 -0.67 -1.73 7.98
CA GLY A 15 -0.26 -0.90 9.11
C GLY A 15 1.02 -1.39 9.79
N GLY A 16 1.52 -2.59 9.45
CA GLY A 16 2.70 -3.18 10.09
C GLY A 16 2.38 -3.72 11.48
N LEU A 17 1.22 -4.35 11.63
CA LEU A 17 0.81 -5.06 12.85
C LEU A 17 1.29 -6.52 12.80
N SER A 18 1.74 -7.07 13.93
CA SER A 18 2.17 -8.48 14.04
C SER A 18 1.04 -9.48 13.71
N THR A 19 -0.21 -9.04 13.85
CA THR A 19 -1.41 -9.82 13.55
C THR A 19 -1.88 -9.72 12.10
N GLU A 20 -1.28 -8.84 11.29
CA GLU A 20 -1.58 -8.76 9.86
C GLU A 20 -1.08 -10.02 9.14
N LYS A 21 -1.75 -10.36 8.03
CA LYS A 21 -1.34 -11.45 7.14
C LYS A 21 -0.78 -10.84 5.86
N PRO A 22 0.54 -10.59 5.75
CA PRO A 22 1.12 -9.82 4.65
C PRO A 22 0.82 -10.45 3.28
N LEU A 23 0.88 -11.78 3.20
CA LEU A 23 0.59 -12.52 1.97
C LEU A 23 -0.87 -12.36 1.51
N THR A 24 -1.82 -12.37 2.44
CA THR A 24 -3.25 -12.16 2.12
C THR A 24 -3.48 -10.72 1.64
N ASN A 25 -2.79 -9.76 2.24
CA ASN A 25 -2.89 -8.35 1.85
C ASN A 25 -2.25 -8.12 0.46
N LEU A 26 -1.12 -8.76 0.16
CA LEU A 26 -0.50 -8.72 -1.16
C LEU A 26 -1.40 -9.33 -2.25
N LYS A 27 -2.06 -10.46 -1.97
CA LYS A 27 -3.04 -11.06 -2.90
C LYS A 27 -4.21 -10.11 -3.18
N LYS A 28 -4.76 -9.45 -2.15
CA LYS A 28 -5.82 -8.44 -2.30
C LYS A 28 -5.35 -7.23 -3.09
N PHE A 29 -4.08 -6.83 -2.93
CA PHE A 29 -3.48 -5.76 -3.70
C PHE A 29 -3.35 -6.15 -5.18
N LEU A 30 -2.79 -7.31 -5.50
CA LEU A 30 -2.64 -7.75 -6.88
C LEU A 30 -4.01 -7.85 -7.57
N HIS A 31 -5.03 -8.35 -6.87
CA HIS A 31 -6.40 -8.32 -7.36
C HIS A 31 -6.89 -6.90 -7.67
N PHE A 32 -6.58 -5.91 -6.83
CA PHE A 32 -6.91 -4.51 -7.07
C PHE A 32 -6.11 -3.91 -8.23
N ALA A 33 -4.79 -4.08 -8.26
CA ALA A 33 -3.93 -3.58 -9.32
C ALA A 33 -4.36 -4.11 -10.70
N ASN A 34 -4.79 -5.37 -10.76
CA ASN A 34 -5.33 -5.98 -11.98
C ASN A 34 -6.63 -5.32 -12.48
N THR A 35 -7.39 -4.62 -11.64
CA THR A 35 -8.57 -3.84 -12.08
C THR A 35 -8.19 -2.50 -12.71
N VAL A 36 -6.96 -2.02 -12.49
CA VAL A 36 -6.47 -0.76 -13.03
C VAL A 36 -5.80 -1.04 -14.37
N LYS A 37 -6.44 -0.63 -15.46
CA LYS A 37 -5.88 -0.71 -16.81
C LYS A 37 -5.51 0.69 -17.29
N ILE A 38 -4.22 0.92 -17.54
CA ILE A 38 -3.71 2.14 -18.14
C ILE A 38 -3.03 1.76 -19.45
N ASN A 39 -3.50 2.31 -20.56
CA ASN A 39 -2.94 2.02 -21.88
C ASN A 39 -1.46 2.41 -21.94
N ASN A 40 -0.64 1.61 -22.62
CA ASN A 40 0.81 1.81 -22.75
C ASN A 40 1.62 1.79 -21.44
N VAL A 41 1.04 1.36 -20.31
CA VAL A 41 1.75 1.21 -19.05
C VAL A 41 1.82 -0.27 -18.65
N ILE A 42 3.01 -0.73 -18.29
CA ILE A 42 3.25 -2.11 -17.85
C ILE A 42 2.63 -2.30 -16.46
N MET A 43 2.00 -3.46 -16.22
CA MET A 43 1.35 -3.78 -14.93
C MET A 43 2.28 -3.54 -13.73
N ASN A 44 3.56 -3.89 -13.84
CA ASN A 44 4.54 -3.66 -12.76
C ASN A 44 4.68 -2.18 -12.41
N THR A 45 4.62 -1.28 -13.39
CA THR A 45 4.65 0.17 -13.17
C THR A 45 3.41 0.66 -12.45
N ILE A 46 2.23 0.10 -12.78
CA ILE A 46 0.97 0.39 -12.08
C ILE A 46 1.06 -0.10 -10.63
N CYS A 47 1.55 -1.33 -10.42
CA CYS A 47 1.76 -1.88 -9.08
C CYS A 47 2.71 -1.01 -8.25
N LEU A 48 3.87 -0.63 -8.79
CA LEU A 48 4.84 0.22 -8.08
C LEU A 48 4.26 1.58 -7.70
N ARG A 49 3.45 2.19 -8.56
CA ARG A 49 2.80 3.47 -8.28
C ARG A 49 1.70 3.36 -7.22
N LEU A 50 0.99 2.24 -7.17
CA LEU A 50 -0.09 2.01 -6.21
C LEU A 50 0.42 1.50 -4.85
N PHE A 51 1.61 0.90 -4.81
CA PHE A 51 2.16 0.29 -3.60
C PHE A 51 2.26 1.25 -2.39
N PRO A 52 2.72 2.50 -2.52
CA PRO A 52 2.75 3.45 -1.40
C PRO A 52 1.36 3.72 -0.80
N PHE A 53 0.30 3.66 -1.61
CA PHE A 53 -1.08 3.91 -1.17
C PHE A 53 -1.69 2.75 -0.38
N LEU A 54 -1.07 1.56 -0.41
CA LEU A 54 -1.46 0.43 0.43
C LEU A 54 -0.87 0.50 1.82
N LEU A 55 0.21 1.27 2.01
CA LEU A 55 0.94 1.31 3.26
C LEU A 55 0.29 2.34 4.19
N ALA A 56 0.24 2.01 5.47
CA ALA A 56 -0.13 2.96 6.52
C ALA A 56 0.79 2.80 7.73
N ASN A 57 0.68 3.75 8.66
CA ASN A 57 1.38 3.77 9.93
C ASN A 57 2.88 3.44 9.74
N ARG A 58 3.39 2.45 10.48
CA ARG A 58 4.80 2.10 10.52
C ARG A 58 5.35 1.59 9.19
N ALA A 59 4.50 1.02 8.33
CA ALA A 59 4.93 0.54 7.03
C ALA A 59 5.12 1.70 6.03
N LEU A 60 4.32 2.76 6.14
CA LEU A 60 4.50 3.97 5.35
C LEU A 60 5.75 4.75 5.82
N GLU A 61 5.94 4.88 7.12
CA GLU A 61 7.15 5.49 7.70
C GLU A 61 8.42 4.77 7.23
N TRP A 62 8.41 3.43 7.19
CA TRP A 62 9.54 2.66 6.65
C TRP A 62 9.85 3.01 5.19
N LEU A 63 8.83 3.16 4.34
CA LEU A 63 9.02 3.54 2.95
C LEU A 63 9.58 4.96 2.80
N ILE A 64 9.09 5.91 3.61
CA ILE A 64 9.56 7.30 3.60
C ILE A 64 11.03 7.37 4.06
N VAL A 65 11.37 6.68 5.15
CA VAL A 65 12.75 6.58 5.64
C VAL A 65 13.66 5.95 4.58
N LEU A 66 13.22 4.89 3.90
CA LEU A 66 13.95 4.27 2.80
C LEU A 66 14.15 5.23 1.61
N SER A 67 13.20 6.13 1.34
CA SER A 67 13.34 7.13 0.27
C SER A 67 14.22 8.33 0.66
N ASN A 68 14.25 8.69 1.94
CA ASN A 68 15.05 9.80 2.47
C ASN A 68 16.51 9.41 2.72
N GLY A 69 16.75 8.15 3.08
CA GLY A 69 18.07 7.54 3.07
C GLY A 69 18.38 7.10 1.66
N VAL A 70 18.92 8.02 0.85
CA VAL A 70 19.69 7.69 -0.36
C VAL A 70 20.37 6.36 -0.14
N ILE A 71 20.09 5.38 -0.99
CA ILE A 71 20.76 4.09 -0.99
C ILE A 71 22.24 4.39 -1.24
N THR A 72 23.00 4.67 -0.20
CA THR A 72 24.46 4.72 -0.23
C THR A 72 24.89 3.27 -0.40
N THR A 73 24.91 2.81 -1.65
CA THR A 73 25.62 1.60 -2.07
C THR A 73 26.98 2.02 -2.59
#